data_AF-A0A2U9IQ41-F1
#
_entry.id   AF-A0A2U9IQ41-F1
#
_cell.length_a   1.000
_cell.length_b   1.000
_cell.length_c   1.000
_cell.angle_alpha   90.00
_cell.angle_beta   90.00
_cell.angle_gamma   90.00
#
_symmetry.space_group_name_H-M   'P 1'
#
loop_
_entity.id
_entity.type
_entity.pdbx_description
1 polymer ?
#
loop_
_entity_poly.entity_id
_entity_poly.type
_entity_poly.pdbx_seq_one_letter_code
_entity_poly.pdbx_strand_id
1 'polypeptide(L)' 'MTMGNKKKVSSKLNDKDMERIILVGTQSVKMGIDYPFTYLYTELSPIDSLIQRMGRVGRISGVGTVEIYNEESI' A
#
# COMPACT_ATOMS: atom_id res chain seq x y z
N MET A 1 -5.82 12.80 4.86
CA MET A 1 -6.83 12.53 3.80
C MET A 1 -8.22 12.68 4.39
N THR A 2 -9.10 13.46 3.76
CA THR A 2 -10.52 13.55 4.15
C THR A 2 -11.27 12.26 3.75
N MET A 3 -12.42 11.98 4.38
CA MET A 3 -13.23 10.80 4.03
C MET A 3 -13.72 10.81 2.58
N GLY A 4 -14.03 11.99 2.04
CA GLY A 4 -14.37 12.15 0.62
C GLY A 4 -13.23 11.70 -0.31
N ASN A 5 -12.00 12.08 0.01
CA ASN A 5 -10.82 11.68 -0.78
C ASN A 5 -10.54 10.18 -0.65
N LYS A 6 -10.74 9.57 0.54
CA LYS A 6 -10.65 8.10 0.72
C LYS A 6 -11.62 7.35 -0.19
N LYS A 7 -12.90 7.74 -0.20
CA LYS A 7 -13.92 7.11 -1.04
C LYS A 7 -13.59 7.20 -2.52
N LYS A 8 -13.10 8.37 -2.98
CA LYS A 8 -12.72 8.59 -4.38
C LYS A 8 -11.52 7.73 -4.81
N VAL A 9 -10.53 7.55 -3.93
CA VAL A 9 -9.39 6.65 -4.22
C VAL A 9 -9.89 5.21 -4.27
N SER A 10 -10.67 4.77 -3.27
CA SER A 10 -11.22 3.41 -3.24
C SER A 10 -12.11 3.09 -4.45
N SER A 11 -12.93 4.03 -4.91
CA SER A 11 -13.75 3.82 -6.11
C SER A 11 -12.90 3.66 -7.38
N LYS A 12 -11.81 4.43 -7.51
CA LYS A 12 -10.87 4.29 -8.63
C LYS A 12 -10.09 2.98 -8.60
N LEU A 13 -9.77 2.48 -7.42
CA LEU A 13 -9.06 1.21 -7.27
C LEU A 13 -9.90 0.00 -7.70
N ASN A 14 -11.23 0.11 -7.61
CA ASN A 14 -12.17 -0.92 -8.04
C ASN A 14 -12.59 -0.78 -9.51
N ASP A 15 -12.02 0.18 -10.23
CA ASP A 15 -12.29 0.38 -11.65
C ASP A 15 -11.65 -0.76 -12.46
N LYS A 16 -12.46 -1.51 -13.20
CA LYS A 16 -12.03 -2.72 -13.91
C LYS A 16 -11.14 -2.41 -15.11
N ASP A 17 -11.15 -1.17 -15.58
CA ASP A 17 -10.34 -0.73 -16.72
C ASP A 17 -8.88 -0.40 -16.32
N MET A 18 -8.54 -0.45 -15.03
CA MET A 18 -7.16 -0.24 -14.57
C MET A 18 -6.36 -1.55 -14.51
N GLU A 19 -5.52 -1.80 -15.52
CA GLU A 19 -4.61 -2.97 -15.53
C GLU A 19 -3.45 -2.87 -14.53
N ARG A 20 -2.99 -1.65 -14.20
CA ARG A 20 -1.84 -1.42 -13.31
C ARG A 20 -2.07 -0.23 -12.41
N ILE A 21 -1.93 -0.44 -11.11
CA ILE A 21 -2.20 0.56 -10.09
C ILE A 21 -0.96 0.75 -9.22
N ILE A 22 -0.51 1.99 -9.12
CA ILE A 22 0.52 2.41 -8.16
C ILE A 22 -0.11 3.40 -7.20
N LEU A 23 -0.16 3.02 -5.92
CA LEU A 23 -0.63 3.89 -4.85
C LEU A 23 0.57 4.47 -4.10
N VAL A 24 0.85 5.75 -4.33
CA VAL A 24 1.87 6.48 -3.59
C VAL A 24 1.22 7.22 -2.43
N GLY A 25 1.76 7.06 -1.23
CA GLY A 25 1.16 7.65 -0.04
C GLY A 25 2.09 7.67 1.16
N THR A 26 1.88 8.64 2.04
CA THR A 26 2.53 8.69 3.35
C THR A 26 1.90 7.68 4.31
N GLN A 27 2.41 7.61 5.55
CA GLN A 27 1.88 6.71 6.58
C GLN A 27 0.36 6.84 6.82
N SER A 28 -0.25 7.99 6.53
CA SER A 28 -1.70 8.22 6.67
C SER A 28 -2.56 7.50 5.62
N VAL A 29 -1.98 7.04 4.51
CA VAL A 29 -2.69 6.27 3.47
C VAL A 29 -2.93 4.81 3.90
N LYS A 30 -2.16 4.31 4.87
CA LYS A 30 -2.19 2.91 5.36
C LYS A 30 -3.50 2.50 6.07
N MET A 31 -4.31 3.46 6.54
CA MET A 31 -5.43 3.22 7.45
C MET A 31 -6.80 3.36 6.76
N GLY A 32 -7.02 2.70 5.62
CA GLY A 32 -8.38 2.66 5.06
C GLY A 32 -8.53 2.38 3.58
N ILE A 33 -7.48 1.96 2.89
CA ILE A 33 -7.60 1.41 1.54
C ILE A 33 -7.49 -0.10 1.67
N ASP A 34 -8.62 -0.78 1.44
CA ASP A 34 -8.66 -2.24 1.36
C ASP A 34 -8.52 -2.66 -0.10
N TYR A 35 -7.28 -2.78 -0.57
CA TYR A 35 -6.96 -3.26 -1.90
C TYR A 35 -5.84 -4.30 -1.82
N PRO A 36 -5.96 -5.43 -2.55
CA PRO A 36 -5.06 -6.57 -2.42
C PRO A 36 -3.76 -6.35 -3.21
N PHE A 37 -2.88 -5.47 -2.72
CA PHE A 37 -1.59 -5.24 -3.36
C PHE A 37 -0.70 -6.49 -3.29
N THR A 38 0.16 -6.66 -4.29
CA THR A 38 1.14 -7.76 -4.36
C THR A 38 2.58 -7.30 -4.11
N TYR A 39 2.84 -5.99 -4.25
CA TYR A 39 4.14 -5.38 -4.02
C TYR A 39 4.02 -4.18 -3.09
N LEU A 40 5.01 -4.02 -2.19
CA LEU A 40 5.18 -2.87 -1.32
C LEU A 40 6.62 -2.38 -1.37
N TYR A 41 6.78 -1.12 -1.75
CA TYR A 41 8.04 -0.39 -1.65
C TYR A 41 7.96 0.54 -0.44
N THR A 42 8.95 0.50 0.44
CA THR A 42 8.87 1.26 1.68
C THR A 42 10.23 1.61 2.26
N GLU A 43 10.32 2.74 2.93
CA GLU A 43 11.50 3.11 3.71
C GLU A 43 11.56 2.34 5.03
N LEU A 44 12.75 2.25 5.60
CA LEU A 44 12.96 1.73 6.94
C LEU A 44 12.02 2.43 7.94
N SER A 45 11.37 1.65 8.79
CA SER A 45 10.48 2.19 9.83
C SER A 45 10.41 1.23 11.02
N PRO A 46 9.88 1.67 12.18
CA PRO A 46 9.71 0.79 13.32
C PRO A 46 8.98 -0.51 12.93
N ILE A 47 9.38 -1.62 13.54
CA ILE A 47 8.92 -2.97 13.15
C ILE A 47 7.40 -3.10 13.12
N ASP A 48 6.69 -2.51 14.07
CA ASP A 48 5.22 -2.55 14.12
C ASP A 48 4.60 -1.87 12.89
N SER A 49 5.22 -0.77 12.45
CA SER A 49 4.81 -0.05 11.24
C SER A 49 5.11 -0.82 9.96
N LEU A 50 6.12 -1.68 9.94
CA LEU A 50 6.39 -2.59 8.83
C LEU A 50 5.36 -3.72 8.81
N ILE A 51 5.13 -4.39 9.93
CA ILE A 51 4.14 -5.48 10.06
C ILE A 51 2.76 -5.02 9.59
N GLN A 52 2.31 -3.84 10.02
CA GLN A 52 1.02 -3.29 9.59
C GLN A 52 0.93 -3.02 8.09
N ARG A 53 2.03 -2.62 7.45
CA ARG A 53 2.09 -2.42 5.98
C ARG A 53 2.11 -3.76 5.25
N MET A 54 2.94 -4.69 5.70
CA MET A 54 3.10 -6.03 5.12
C MET A 54 1.78 -6.80 5.17
N GLY A 55 0.99 -6.64 6.23
CA GLY A 55 -0.36 -7.23 6.33
C GLY A 55 -1.38 -6.72 5.29
N ARG A 56 -1.03 -5.72 4.46
CA ARG A 56 -1.83 -5.25 3.33
C ARG A 56 -1.38 -5.83 1.98
N VAL A 57 -0.32 -6.62 1.96
CA VAL A 57 0.27 -7.23 0.76
C VAL A 57 0.02 -8.73 0.77
N GLY A 58 -0.18 -9.35 -0.39
CA GLY A 58 -0.29 -10.81 -0.51
C GLY A 58 -1.58 -11.40 0.06
N ARG A 59 -2.61 -10.57 0.33
CA ARG A 59 -3.88 -10.98 0.95
C ARG A 59 -4.68 -12.00 0.13
N ILE A 60 -4.54 -12.00 -1.20
CA ILE A 60 -5.28 -12.92 -2.10
C ILE A 60 -4.37 -14.01 -2.66
N SER A 61 -3.15 -13.66 -3.08
CA SER A 61 -2.20 -14.58 -3.69
C SER A 61 -1.46 -15.48 -2.70
N GLY A 62 -1.50 -15.17 -1.39
CA GLY A 62 -0.72 -15.84 -0.36
C GLY A 62 0.79 -15.49 -0.37
N VAL A 63 1.25 -14.82 -1.42
CA VAL A 63 2.63 -14.34 -1.59
C VAL A 63 2.59 -12.84 -1.89
N GLY A 64 3.36 -12.08 -1.13
CA GLY A 64 3.55 -10.65 -1.32
C GLY A 64 5.03 -10.30 -1.25
N THR A 65 5.48 -9.37 -2.09
CA THR A 65 6.86 -8.91 -2.12
C THR A 65 6.97 -7.57 -1.42
N VAL A 66 7.96 -7.42 -0.55
CA VAL A 66 8.20 -6.19 0.21
C VAL A 66 9.67 -5.81 0.06
N GLU A 67 9.91 -4.63 -0.51
CA GLU A 67 11.23 -4.05 -0.64
C GLU A 67 11.38 -2.89 0.34
N ILE A 68 12.40 -2.99 1.19
CA ILE A 68 12.70 -1.99 2.21
C ILE A 68 13.98 -1.27 1.81
N TYR A 69 13.89 0.04 1.64
CA TYR A 69 15.03 0.89 1.30
C TYR A 69 15.52 1.65 2.53
N ASN A 70 16.83 1.81 2.61
CA ASN A 70 17.48 2.71 3.56
C ASN A 70 17.92 3.99 2.82
N GLU A 71 17.96 5.12 3.51
CA GLU A 71 18.35 6.42 2.93
C GLU A 71 19.79 6.41 2.38
N GLU A 72 20.63 5.47 2.83
CA GLU A 72 22.00 5.27 2.34
C GLU A 72 22.11 4.48 1.02
N SER A 73 21.00 4.08 0.40
CA SER A 73 20.97 3.22 -0.79
C SER A 73 20.61 3.94 -2.09
N ILE A 74 20.68 5.28 -2.13
CA ILE A 74 20.50 6.11 -3.34
C ILE A 74 21.78 6.90 -3.64
#